data_AF-A0A940W5J0-F1
#
_entry.id   AF-A0A940W5J0-F1
#
_cell.length_a   1.000
_cell.length_b   1.000
_cell.length_c   1.000
_cell.angle_alpha   90.00
_cell.angle_beta   90.00
_cell.angle_gamma   90.00
#
_symmetry.space_group_name_H-M   'P 1'
#
loop_
_entity.id
_entity.type
_entity.pdbx_description
1 polymer ?
#
loop_
_entity_poly.entity_id
_entity_poly.type
_entity_poly.pdbx_seq_one_letter_code
_entity_poly.pdbx_strand_id
1 'polypeptide(L)'
;MPAPPAPPPEAPSREPSVEPPKAPAVYGADKAFAEGTAALREGGLERALELFFVAWKEEPGHPGVSREFDGVVLALKRNGDAAYEQGKLEDAGKRWMGTLRYMNHPAAKPKEYPFTRADVQGQVDRLTAWLMEEGLLEYRKGNIQAAIASWKTVLAYDPGNVEATKSIRTATTQLENLKKIPPAPLPK
;
A
#
# COMPACT_ATOMS: atom_id res chain seq x y z
N MET A 1 -49.35 24.69 -66.59
CA MET A 1 -48.91 23.38 -66.09
C MET A 1 -47.99 23.62 -64.90
N PRO A 2 -48.35 23.18 -63.68
CA PRO A 2 -47.58 23.47 -62.47
C PRO A 2 -46.30 22.63 -62.39
N ALA A 3 -45.24 23.21 -61.84
CA ALA A 3 -43.94 22.59 -61.64
C ALA A 3 -44.00 21.44 -60.61
N PRO A 4 -43.18 20.38 -60.75
CA PRO A 4 -43.09 19.32 -59.75
C PRO A 4 -42.38 19.81 -58.47
N PRO A 5 -42.75 19.31 -57.28
CA PRO A 5 -42.10 19.67 -56.03
C PRO A 5 -40.69 19.06 -55.91
N ALA A 6 -39.78 19.81 -55.29
CA ALA A 6 -38.41 19.39 -55.00
C ALA A 6 -38.38 18.22 -53.99
N PRO A 7 -37.41 17.30 -54.08
CA PRO A 7 -37.22 16.25 -53.08
C PRO A 7 -36.68 16.84 -51.76
N PRO A 8 -36.99 16.23 -50.61
CA PRO A 8 -36.48 16.66 -49.31
C PRO A 8 -34.97 16.44 -49.17
N PRO A 9 -34.27 17.18 -48.29
CA PRO A 9 -32.84 17.01 -48.09
C PRO A 9 -32.53 15.64 -47.48
N GLU A 10 -31.60 14.92 -48.10
CA GLU A 10 -31.00 13.70 -47.53
C GLU A 10 -30.38 14.03 -46.16
N ALA A 11 -30.74 13.24 -45.15
CA ALA A 11 -30.09 13.27 -43.86
C ALA A 11 -28.59 13.00 -44.04
N PRO A 12 -27.69 13.67 -43.28
CA PRO A 12 -26.28 13.38 -43.37
C PRO A 12 -26.06 11.91 -42.98
N SER A 13 -25.47 11.17 -43.92
CA SER A 13 -24.99 9.82 -43.70
C SER A 13 -24.21 9.79 -42.40
N ARG A 14 -24.64 8.96 -41.44
CA ARG A 14 -23.84 8.64 -40.27
C ARG A 14 -22.53 8.08 -40.79
N GLU A 15 -21.45 8.84 -40.62
CA GLU A 15 -20.10 8.34 -40.78
C GLU A 15 -19.98 7.04 -39.97
N PRO A 16 -19.34 5.98 -40.51
CA PRO A 16 -19.01 4.83 -39.68
C PRO A 16 -18.20 5.37 -38.50
N SER A 17 -18.72 5.16 -37.29
CA SER A 17 -18.00 5.46 -36.05
C SER A 17 -16.73 4.63 -36.06
N VAL A 18 -15.64 5.23 -36.53
CA VAL A 18 -14.30 4.69 -36.39
C VAL A 18 -14.04 4.70 -34.89
N GLU A 19 -14.22 3.56 -34.24
CA GLU A 19 -13.67 3.35 -32.90
C GLU A 19 -12.20 3.82 -32.96
N PRO A 20 -11.77 4.73 -32.06
CA PRO A 20 -10.38 5.17 -32.08
C PRO A 20 -9.49 3.92 -31.95
N PRO A 21 -8.41 3.82 -32.75
CA PRO A 21 -7.55 2.66 -32.70
C PRO A 21 -7.08 2.48 -31.26
N LYS A 22 -7.28 1.28 -30.69
CA LYS A 22 -6.61 0.88 -29.45
C LYS A 22 -5.13 1.20 -29.65
N ALA A 23 -4.64 2.25 -28.98
CA ALA A 23 -3.24 2.59 -29.03
C ALA A 23 -2.43 1.33 -28.71
N PRO A 24 -1.33 1.04 -29.43
CA PRO A 24 -0.55 -0.16 -29.19
C PRO A 24 -0.12 -0.20 -27.71
N ALA A 25 -0.23 -1.37 -27.07
CA ALA A 25 0.08 -1.56 -25.64
C ALA A 25 1.43 -0.98 -25.21
N VAL A 26 2.39 -0.90 -26.15
CA VAL A 26 3.70 -0.23 -26.03
C VAL A 26 3.57 1.22 -25.54
N TYR A 27 2.62 2.01 -26.06
CA TYR A 27 2.41 3.40 -25.64
C TYR A 27 1.86 3.49 -24.20
N GLY A 28 1.11 2.48 -23.76
CA GLY A 28 0.61 2.37 -22.39
C GLY A 28 1.72 2.02 -21.41
N ALA A 29 2.61 1.10 -21.77
CA ALA A 29 3.76 0.69 -20.97
C ALA A 29 4.75 1.85 -20.75
N ASP A 30 5.13 2.55 -21.82
CA ASP A 30 6.03 3.71 -21.77
C ASP A 30 5.46 4.84 -20.89
N LYS A 31 4.15 5.12 -21.02
CA LYS A 31 3.47 6.12 -20.20
C LYS A 31 3.46 5.73 -18.72
N ALA A 32 3.07 4.50 -18.41
CA ALA A 32 3.05 4.00 -17.04
C ALA A 32 4.46 4.01 -16.41
N PHE A 33 5.48 3.64 -17.19
CA PHE A 33 6.88 3.75 -16.76
C PHE A 33 7.27 5.20 -16.48
N ALA A 34 6.96 6.14 -17.39
CA ALA A 34 7.25 7.56 -17.20
C ALA A 34 6.57 8.13 -15.94
N GLU A 35 5.30 7.81 -15.71
CA GLU A 35 4.59 8.20 -14.49
C GLU A 35 5.23 7.58 -13.24
N GLY A 36 5.66 6.30 -13.31
CA GLY A 36 6.34 5.62 -12.21
C GLY A 36 7.67 6.29 -11.84
N THR A 37 8.46 6.68 -12.85
CA THR A 37 9.71 7.43 -12.61
C THR A 37 9.46 8.84 -12.07
N ALA A 38 8.35 9.49 -12.44
CA ALA A 38 7.95 10.77 -11.86
C ALA A 38 7.57 10.61 -10.38
N ALA A 39 6.74 9.61 -10.04
CA ALA A 39 6.39 9.30 -8.67
C ALA A 39 7.62 8.97 -7.80
N LEU A 40 8.62 8.28 -8.38
CA LEU A 40 9.88 8.00 -7.70
C LEU A 40 10.64 9.29 -7.36
N ARG A 41 10.70 10.26 -8.28
CA ARG A 41 11.33 11.58 -8.05
C ARG A 41 10.63 12.38 -6.95
N GLU A 42 9.33 12.16 -6.77
CA GLU A 42 8.54 12.76 -5.70
C GLU A 42 8.64 12.00 -4.36
N GLY A 43 9.39 10.89 -4.32
CA GLY A 43 9.57 10.04 -3.13
C GLY A 43 8.46 9.00 -2.92
N GLY A 44 7.51 8.88 -3.86
CA GLY A 44 6.41 7.93 -3.84
C GLY A 44 6.81 6.52 -4.27
N LEU A 45 7.60 5.82 -3.44
CA LEU A 45 8.11 4.47 -3.76
C LEU A 45 7.00 3.45 -4.09
N GLU A 46 5.96 3.37 -3.27
CA GLU A 46 4.85 2.44 -3.51
C GLU A 46 4.09 2.79 -4.79
N ARG A 47 3.84 4.08 -5.01
CA ARG A 47 3.19 4.56 -6.24
C ARG A 47 4.03 4.24 -7.48
N ALA A 48 5.36 4.40 -7.38
CA ALA A 48 6.28 4.03 -8.44
C ALA A 48 6.22 2.52 -8.73
N LEU A 49 6.22 1.67 -7.70
CA LEU A 49 6.12 0.21 -7.87
C LEU A 49 4.78 -0.23 -8.49
N GLU A 50 3.66 0.40 -8.13
CA GLU A 50 2.35 0.16 -8.77
C GLU A 50 2.36 0.56 -10.25
N LEU A 51 2.97 1.69 -10.59
CA LEU A 51 3.05 2.16 -11.98
C LEU A 51 4.02 1.31 -12.82
N PHE A 52 5.13 0.90 -12.23
CA PHE A 52 6.04 -0.07 -12.85
C PHE A 52 5.39 -1.45 -13.01
N PHE A 53 4.51 -1.86 -12.09
CA PHE A 53 3.71 -3.06 -12.26
C PHE A 53 2.79 -2.97 -13.47
N VAL A 54 2.09 -1.84 -13.64
CA VAL A 54 1.26 -1.60 -14.83
C VAL A 54 2.10 -1.67 -16.11
N ALA A 55 3.25 -1.00 -16.13
CA ALA A 55 4.16 -1.03 -17.28
C ALA A 55 4.67 -2.45 -17.59
N TRP A 56 5.03 -3.22 -16.56
CA TRP A 56 5.44 -4.62 -16.72
C TRP A 56 4.32 -5.51 -17.24
N LYS A 57 3.07 -5.29 -16.81
CA LYS A 57 1.93 -6.08 -17.24
C LYS A 57 1.62 -5.86 -18.72
N GLU A 58 1.74 -4.63 -19.19
CA GLU A 58 1.54 -4.26 -20.59
C GLU A 58 2.71 -4.76 -21.47
N GLU A 59 3.94 -4.68 -20.96
CA GLU A 59 5.14 -5.18 -21.64
C GLU A 59 6.06 -5.97 -20.68
N PRO A 60 5.86 -7.29 -20.54
CA PRO A 60 6.73 -8.14 -19.74
C PRO A 60 8.14 -8.17 -20.33
N GLY A 61 9.08 -7.50 -19.67
CA GLY A 61 10.45 -7.36 -20.16
C GLY A 61 10.83 -5.94 -20.59
N HIS A 62 9.95 -4.95 -20.39
CA HIS A 62 10.28 -3.54 -20.61
C HIS A 62 11.63 -3.18 -19.94
N PRO A 63 12.62 -2.69 -20.71
CA PRO A 63 14.02 -2.64 -20.28
C PRO A 63 14.26 -1.70 -19.09
N GLY A 64 13.47 -0.63 -18.99
CA GLY A 64 13.53 0.30 -17.86
C GLY A 64 12.86 -0.22 -16.60
N VAL A 65 11.82 -1.06 -16.74
CA VAL A 65 10.98 -1.43 -15.58
C VAL A 65 11.74 -2.35 -14.64
N SER A 66 12.41 -3.38 -15.16
CA SER A 66 13.10 -4.35 -14.28
C SER A 66 14.14 -3.68 -13.38
N ARG A 67 14.99 -2.82 -13.96
CA ARG A 67 16.05 -2.12 -13.20
C ARG A 67 15.48 -1.17 -12.17
N GLU A 68 14.52 -0.33 -12.56
CA GLU A 68 13.93 0.64 -11.65
C GLU A 68 13.13 -0.06 -10.56
N PHE A 69 12.39 -1.13 -10.91
CA PHE A 69 11.62 -1.93 -9.96
C PHE A 69 12.51 -2.50 -8.84
N ASP A 70 13.61 -3.16 -9.19
CA ASP A 70 14.59 -3.68 -8.21
C ASP A 70 15.14 -2.54 -7.34
N GLY A 71 15.53 -1.41 -7.96
CA GLY A 71 16.02 -0.22 -7.26
C GLY A 71 15.02 0.34 -6.24
N VAL A 72 13.73 0.39 -6.59
CA VAL A 72 12.69 0.87 -5.68
C VAL A 72 12.42 -0.14 -4.55
N VAL A 73 12.48 -1.45 -4.80
CA VAL A 73 12.38 -2.46 -3.72
C VAL A 73 13.53 -2.33 -2.73
N LEU A 74 14.76 -2.14 -3.20
CA LEU A 74 15.92 -1.88 -2.34
C LEU A 74 15.76 -0.58 -1.53
N ALA A 75 15.25 0.48 -2.17
CA ALA A 75 14.97 1.75 -1.49
C ALA A 75 13.85 1.60 -0.44
N LEU A 76 12.84 0.78 -0.70
CA LEU A 76 11.75 0.52 0.24
C LEU A 76 12.26 -0.17 1.50
N LYS A 77 13.12 -1.19 1.35
CA LYS A 77 13.80 -1.85 2.47
C LYS A 77 14.62 -0.85 3.30
N ARG A 78 15.48 -0.08 2.64
CA ARG A 78 16.34 0.93 3.29
C ARG A 78 15.52 1.99 4.03
N ASN A 79 14.44 2.46 3.42
CA ASN A 79 13.56 3.45 4.06
C ASN A 79 12.81 2.85 5.25
N GLY A 80 12.49 1.56 5.23
CA GLY A 80 11.93 0.84 6.37
C GLY A 80 12.91 0.78 7.54
N ASP A 81 14.17 0.45 7.25
CA ASP A 81 15.24 0.43 8.25
C ASP A 81 15.46 1.83 8.85
N ALA A 82 15.55 2.87 8.02
CA ALA A 82 15.70 4.25 8.47
C ALA A 82 14.49 4.74 9.29
N ALA A 83 13.26 4.34 8.92
CA ALA A 83 12.07 4.66 9.69
C ALA A 83 12.11 3.99 11.08
N TYR A 84 12.59 2.74 11.15
CA TYR A 84 12.76 2.04 12.42
C TYR A 84 13.78 2.73 13.32
N GLU A 85 14.94 3.12 12.79
CA GLU A 85 15.96 3.87 13.52
C GLU A 85 15.45 5.24 14.04
N GLN A 86 14.51 5.85 13.32
CA GLN A 86 13.84 7.10 13.73
C GLN A 86 12.69 6.87 14.72
N GLY A 87 12.40 5.64 15.13
CA GLY A 87 11.26 5.30 15.99
C GLY A 87 9.90 5.40 15.30
N LYS A 88 9.86 5.53 13.97
CA LYS A 88 8.62 5.56 13.18
C LYS A 88 8.20 4.13 12.85
N LEU A 89 7.67 3.46 13.85
CA LEU A 89 7.41 2.02 13.83
C LEU A 89 6.34 1.61 12.81
N GLU A 90 5.25 2.36 12.71
CA GLU A 90 4.21 2.11 11.69
C GLU A 90 4.79 2.16 10.28
N ASP A 91 5.58 3.21 10.03
CA ASP A 91 6.25 3.49 8.77
C ASP A 91 7.26 2.40 8.41
N ALA A 92 8.02 1.90 9.38
CA ALA A 92 8.94 0.80 9.20
C ALA A 92 8.20 -0.48 8.79
N GLY A 93 7.17 -0.84 9.55
CA GLY A 93 6.35 -2.02 9.28
C GLY A 93 5.73 -1.99 7.89
N LYS A 94 5.13 -0.87 7.48
CA LYS A 94 4.55 -0.71 6.13
C LYS A 94 5.57 -0.91 5.02
N ARG A 95 6.77 -0.33 5.16
CA ARG A 95 7.84 -0.43 4.15
C ARG A 95 8.42 -1.83 4.08
N TRP A 96 8.62 -2.52 5.20
CA TRP A 96 9.05 -3.91 5.19
C TRP A 96 7.98 -4.85 4.61
N MET A 97 6.71 -4.66 4.96
CA MET A 97 5.59 -5.41 4.37
C MET A 97 5.47 -5.18 2.85
N GLY A 98 5.63 -3.93 2.41
CA GLY A 98 5.70 -3.61 0.98
C GLY A 98 6.89 -4.29 0.31
N THR A 99 8.06 -4.32 0.95
CA THR A 99 9.25 -5.02 0.43
C THR A 99 8.93 -6.50 0.22
N LEU A 100 8.36 -7.17 1.23
CA LEU A 100 7.95 -8.58 1.15
C LEU A 100 6.93 -8.82 0.03
N ARG A 101 5.97 -7.91 -0.16
CA ARG A 101 4.98 -7.99 -1.25
C ARG A 101 5.66 -7.95 -2.61
N TYR A 102 6.51 -6.96 -2.85
CA TYR A 102 7.12 -6.73 -4.16
C TYR A 102 8.29 -7.68 -4.44
N MET A 103 8.91 -8.31 -3.43
CA MET A 103 9.89 -9.38 -3.64
C MET A 103 9.30 -10.64 -4.32
N ASN A 104 8.00 -10.88 -4.18
CA ASN A 104 7.32 -11.99 -4.87
C ASN A 104 6.85 -11.60 -6.29
N HIS A 105 7.08 -10.35 -6.70
CA HIS A 105 6.63 -9.87 -8.00
C HIS A 105 7.50 -10.44 -9.14
N PRO A 106 6.94 -10.83 -10.30
CA PRO A 106 7.73 -11.39 -11.41
C PRO A 106 8.81 -10.46 -11.98
N ALA A 107 8.64 -9.14 -11.86
CA ALA A 107 9.64 -8.16 -12.27
C ALA A 107 10.81 -8.02 -11.28
N ALA A 108 10.66 -8.53 -10.05
CA ALA A 108 11.69 -8.46 -9.02
C ALA A 108 12.71 -9.58 -9.19
N LYS A 109 13.98 -9.26 -8.87
CA LYS A 109 15.08 -10.23 -8.85
C LYS A 109 15.62 -10.41 -7.43
N PRO A 110 14.86 -11.05 -6.52
CA PRO A 110 15.24 -11.15 -5.11
C PRO A 110 16.56 -11.91 -4.86
N LYS A 111 17.02 -12.71 -5.83
CA LYS A 111 18.32 -13.40 -5.76
C LYS A 111 19.52 -12.46 -5.85
N GLU A 112 19.33 -11.26 -6.41
CA GLU A 112 20.38 -10.25 -6.58
C GLU A 112 20.42 -9.26 -5.40
N TYR A 113 19.48 -9.35 -4.46
CA TYR A 113 19.38 -8.41 -3.35
C TYR A 113 20.41 -8.72 -2.25
N PRO A 114 20.92 -7.69 -1.54
CA PRO A 114 21.85 -7.87 -0.43
C PRO A 114 21.17 -8.37 0.86
N PHE A 115 19.91 -8.79 0.78
CA PHE A 115 19.10 -9.31 1.88
C PHE A 115 18.15 -10.38 1.35
N THR A 116 17.72 -11.28 2.23
CA THR A 116 16.75 -12.31 1.91
C THR A 116 15.35 -11.92 2.36
N ARG A 117 14.34 -12.61 1.83
CA ARG A 117 12.95 -12.48 2.32
C ARG A 117 12.85 -12.81 3.81
N ALA A 118 13.62 -13.78 4.28
CA ALA A 118 13.64 -14.19 5.69
C ALA A 118 14.18 -13.07 6.59
N ASP A 119 15.18 -12.29 6.13
CA ASP A 119 15.72 -11.16 6.89
C ASP A 119 14.65 -10.08 7.11
N VAL A 120 13.93 -9.71 6.03
CA VAL A 120 12.85 -8.72 6.09
C VAL A 120 11.68 -9.23 6.93
N GLN A 121 11.31 -10.50 6.77
CA GLN A 121 10.26 -11.12 7.58
C GLN A 121 10.64 -11.09 9.07
N GLY A 122 11.87 -11.45 9.41
CA GLY A 122 12.34 -11.40 10.79
C GLY A 122 12.34 -9.99 11.38
N GLN A 123 12.53 -8.93 10.58
CA GLN A 123 12.36 -7.55 11.05
C GLN A 123 10.89 -7.24 11.38
N VAL A 124 9.96 -7.62 10.51
CA VAL A 124 8.52 -7.49 10.76
C VAL A 124 8.13 -8.24 12.02
N ASP A 125 8.53 -9.52 12.13
CA ASP A 125 8.19 -10.37 13.27
C ASP A 125 8.68 -9.79 14.60
N ARG A 126 9.93 -9.28 14.63
CA ARG A 126 10.48 -8.62 15.83
C ARG A 126 9.72 -7.35 16.19
N LEU A 127 9.38 -6.52 15.20
CA LEU A 127 8.61 -5.30 15.43
C LEU A 127 7.20 -5.60 15.94
N THR A 128 6.53 -6.60 15.34
CA THR A 128 5.21 -7.05 15.77
C THR A 128 5.27 -7.59 17.19
N ALA A 129 6.22 -8.47 17.51
CA ALA A 129 6.39 -9.00 18.85
C ALA A 129 6.60 -7.89 19.89
N TRP A 130 7.47 -6.93 19.59
CA TRP A 130 7.71 -5.79 20.48
C TRP A 130 6.45 -4.93 20.70
N LEU A 131 5.71 -4.60 19.64
CA LEU A 131 4.46 -3.82 19.76
C LEU A 131 3.37 -4.57 20.54
N MET A 132 3.28 -5.89 20.35
CA MET A 132 2.34 -6.74 21.08
C MET A 132 2.66 -6.79 22.57
N GLU A 133 3.94 -6.98 22.91
CA GLU A 133 4.43 -6.98 24.29
C GLU A 133 4.25 -5.62 24.95
N GLU A 134 4.61 -4.53 24.27
CA GLU A 134 4.42 -3.18 24.78
C GLU A 134 2.94 -2.87 25.04
N GLY A 135 2.06 -3.26 24.11
CA GLY A 135 0.62 -3.13 24.31
C GLY A 135 0.12 -3.92 25.52
N LEU A 136 0.65 -5.12 25.74
CA LEU A 136 0.29 -5.94 26.90
C LEU A 136 0.81 -5.33 28.22
N LEU A 137 2.01 -4.75 28.23
CA LEU A 137 2.56 -4.05 29.39
C LEU A 137 1.71 -2.85 29.77
N GLU A 138 1.35 -2.00 28.80
CA GLU A 138 0.46 -0.85 29.02
C GLU A 138 -0.93 -1.28 29.48
N TYR A 139 -1.47 -2.36 28.91
CA TYR A 139 -2.74 -2.92 29.31
C TYR A 139 -2.73 -3.36 30.79
N ARG A 140 -1.67 -4.03 31.23
CA ARG A 140 -1.49 -4.48 32.62
C ARG A 140 -1.32 -3.31 33.61
N LYS A 141 -0.74 -2.20 33.17
CA LYS A 141 -0.65 -0.96 33.96
C LYS A 141 -1.98 -0.20 34.06
N GLY A 142 -3.02 -0.63 33.33
CA GLY A 142 -4.29 0.07 33.23
C GLY A 142 -4.31 1.20 32.19
N ASN A 143 -3.21 1.38 31.44
CA ASN A 143 -3.08 2.35 30.36
C ASN A 143 -3.72 1.81 29.07
N ILE A 144 -5.01 1.51 29.14
CA ILE A 144 -5.75 0.79 28.08
C ILE A 144 -5.68 1.52 26.73
N GLN A 145 -5.66 2.85 26.71
CA GLN A 145 -5.54 3.63 25.48
C GLN A 145 -4.17 3.47 24.81
N ALA A 146 -3.08 3.46 25.59
CA ALA A 146 -1.73 3.24 25.09
C ALA A 146 -1.58 1.82 24.53
N ALA A 147 -2.15 0.83 25.22
CA ALA A 147 -2.21 -0.55 24.73
C ALA A 147 -2.86 -0.67 23.35
N ILE A 148 -4.03 -0.06 23.19
CA ILE A 148 -4.76 -0.02 21.91
C ILE A 148 -3.91 0.65 20.82
N ALA A 149 -3.16 1.71 21.14
CA ALA A 149 -2.31 2.39 20.16
C ALA A 149 -1.19 1.48 19.63
N SER A 150 -0.52 0.72 20.50
CA SER A 150 0.53 -0.24 20.10
C SER A 150 -0.03 -1.32 19.16
N TRP A 151 -1.18 -1.92 19.50
CA TRP A 151 -1.79 -2.94 18.64
C TRP A 151 -2.37 -2.37 17.34
N LYS A 152 -2.86 -1.12 17.34
CA LYS A 152 -3.28 -0.44 16.10
C LYS A 152 -2.11 -0.21 15.16
N THR A 153 -0.93 0.07 15.70
CA THR A 153 0.30 0.19 14.91
C THR A 153 0.61 -1.12 14.18
N VAL A 154 0.41 -2.29 14.82
CA VAL A 154 0.51 -3.60 14.16
C VAL A 154 -0.48 -3.71 13.00
N LEU A 155 -1.76 -3.42 13.25
CA LEU A 155 -2.81 -3.52 12.23
C LEU A 155 -2.65 -2.54 11.06
N ALA A 156 -1.92 -1.44 11.25
CA ALA A 156 -1.66 -0.47 10.19
C ALA A 156 -0.72 -1.02 9.09
N TYR A 157 0.10 -2.03 9.39
CA TYR A 157 0.95 -2.69 8.38
C TYR A 157 0.61 -4.18 8.17
N ASP A 158 0.02 -4.84 9.17
CA ASP A 158 -0.50 -6.21 9.09
C ASP A 158 -1.99 -6.25 9.47
N PRO A 159 -2.90 -5.89 8.56
CA PRO A 159 -4.35 -5.94 8.83
C PRO A 159 -4.88 -7.35 9.14
N GLY A 160 -4.11 -8.39 8.81
CA GLY A 160 -4.47 -9.79 9.04
C GLY A 160 -4.13 -10.28 10.45
N ASN A 161 -3.51 -9.43 11.29
CA ASN A 161 -3.06 -9.84 12.61
C ASN A 161 -4.23 -10.14 13.56
N VAL A 162 -4.51 -11.43 13.75
CA VAL A 162 -5.63 -11.91 14.58
C VAL A 162 -5.44 -11.55 16.06
N GLU A 163 -4.20 -11.56 16.55
CA GLU A 163 -3.89 -11.31 17.95
C GLU A 163 -4.08 -9.84 18.32
N ALA A 164 -3.52 -8.91 17.52
CA ALA A 164 -3.74 -7.47 17.67
C ALA A 164 -5.23 -7.11 17.60
N THR A 165 -5.96 -7.70 16.65
CA THR A 165 -7.42 -7.51 16.50
C THR A 165 -8.19 -7.92 17.76
N LYS A 166 -7.91 -9.11 18.29
CA LYS A 166 -8.54 -9.61 19.53
C LYS A 166 -8.20 -8.74 20.75
N SER A 167 -6.94 -8.31 20.84
CA SER A 167 -6.44 -7.49 21.94
C SER A 167 -7.12 -6.12 21.96
N ILE A 168 -7.21 -5.45 20.81
CA ILE A 168 -7.95 -4.18 20.66
C ILE A 168 -9.42 -4.34 21.04
N ARG A 169 -10.08 -5.40 20.58
CA ARG A 169 -11.49 -5.65 20.92
C ARG A 169 -11.69 -5.74 22.43
N THR A 170 -10.86 -6.54 23.10
CA THR A 170 -10.93 -6.75 24.56
C THR A 170 -10.70 -5.45 25.33
N ALA A 171 -9.64 -4.72 24.99
CA ALA A 171 -9.32 -3.45 25.61
C ALA A 171 -10.37 -2.37 25.36
N THR A 172 -10.96 -2.34 24.16
CA THR A 172 -12.03 -1.39 23.84
C THR A 172 -13.26 -1.65 24.69
N THR A 173 -13.70 -2.92 24.83
CA THR A 173 -14.81 -3.29 25.71
C THR A 173 -14.54 -2.90 27.17
N GLN A 174 -13.33 -3.13 27.67
CA GLN A 174 -12.98 -2.71 29.03
C GLN A 174 -13.00 -1.19 29.19
N LEU A 175 -12.46 -0.44 28.22
CA LEU A 175 -12.46 1.02 28.24
C LEU A 175 -13.90 1.58 28.27
N GLU A 176 -14.81 0.98 27.49
CA GLU A 176 -16.23 1.35 27.49
C GLU A 176 -16.90 1.06 28.85
N ASN A 177 -16.58 -0.07 29.46
CA ASN A 177 -17.11 -0.43 30.78
C ASN A 177 -16.62 0.54 31.85
N LEU A 178 -15.33 0.91 31.85
CA LEU A 178 -14.77 1.88 32.79
C LEU A 178 -15.45 3.25 32.69
N LYS A 179 -15.80 3.70 31.48
CA LYS A 179 -16.53 4.97 31.27
C LYS A 179 -17.96 4.96 31.86
N LYS A 180 -18.55 3.78 32.05
CA LYS A 180 -19.90 3.62 32.61
C LYS A 180 -19.92 3.54 34.14
N ILE A 181 -18.76 3.46 34.79
CA ILE A 181 -18.67 3.40 36.25
C ILE A 181 -18.63 4.85 36.79
N PRO A 182 -19.60 5.27 37.62
CA PRO A 182 -19.56 6.58 38.25
C PRO A 182 -18.34 6.68 39.19
N PRO A 183 -17.70 7.86 39.32
CA PRO A 183 -16.57 8.04 40.22
C PRO A 183 -16.98 7.71 41.65
N ALA A 184 -16.11 6.98 42.36
CA ALA A 184 -16.34 6.62 43.76
C ALA A 184 -16.57 7.90 44.60
N PRO A 185 -17.55 7.89 45.53
CA PRO A 185 -17.73 9.02 46.44
C PRO A 185 -16.46 9.19 47.27
N LEU A 186 -15.95 10.43 47.34
CA LEU A 186 -14.81 10.78 48.19
C LEU A 186 -15.14 10.46 49.66
N PRO A 187 -14.24 9.81 50.41
CA PRO A 187 -14.41 9.66 51.85
C PRO A 187 -14.40 11.05 52.52
N LYS A 188 -15.38 11.27 53.40
CA LYS A 188 -15.51 12.49 54.22
C LYS A 188 -14.50 12.52 55.36
#